data_AF-A0A915PVB7-F1
#
_entry.id   AF-A0A915PVB7-F1
#
_cell.length_a   1.000
_cell.length_b   1.000
_cell.length_c   1.000
_cell.angle_alpha   90.00
_cell.angle_beta   90.00
_cell.angle_gamma   90.00
#
_symmetry.space_group_name_H-M   'P 1'
#
loop_
_entity.id
_entity.type
_entity.pdbx_description
1 polymer ?
#
loop_
_entity_poly.entity_id
_entity_poly.type
_entity_poly.pdbx_seq_one_letter_code
_entity_poly.pdbx_strand_id
1 'polypeptide(L)'
;MLLYFLLHFYIARADFTPHFRSFIHNNYGIAIAQALERTDLGDDASFGGKESSEDELRNQAVILIHGSGNKITRVQKMVVHLISKGYKSSEIYGTTWGDGGSTSVGLVDMKCSYVKQIRSMIIAVRQYTGTRVDVIAYGVGSPLARKAILGGDCVDTREILGPPLTELIDTYLSVAGANHGISSCFIPIPVGACNRRTGLHCRSTFLQDINGQTRYEGTFIFSIFSDADEKIGFRGCNTLLSPIRGETGFVKKEFLSHDLTIDKTYEMQRNFIRKQQPV
;
A
#
# COMPACT_ATOMS: atom_id res chain seq x y z
N MET A 1 -49.92 17.05 -11.43
CA MET A 1 -49.09 16.89 -10.21
C MET A 1 -48.16 15.72 -10.44
N LEU A 2 -46.98 15.95 -11.05
CA LEU A 2 -46.00 14.91 -11.33
C LEU A 2 -44.96 14.94 -10.21
N LEU A 3 -44.95 13.89 -9.37
CA LEU A 3 -43.98 13.70 -8.30
C LEU A 3 -42.68 13.14 -8.90
N TYR A 4 -41.61 13.94 -8.97
CA TYR A 4 -40.29 13.46 -9.36
C TYR A 4 -39.65 12.75 -8.15
N PHE A 5 -39.51 11.43 -8.24
CA PHE A 5 -38.68 10.65 -7.33
C PHE A 5 -37.21 10.92 -7.65
N LEU A 6 -36.53 11.71 -6.80
CA LEU A 6 -35.08 11.87 -6.81
C LEU A 6 -34.44 10.61 -6.22
N LEU A 7 -34.05 9.68 -7.09
CA LEU A 7 -33.10 8.62 -6.77
C LEU A 7 -31.77 9.26 -6.38
N HIS A 8 -31.51 9.36 -5.08
CA HIS A 8 -30.19 9.70 -4.55
C HIS A 8 -29.27 8.51 -4.81
N PHE A 9 -28.54 8.57 -5.93
CA PHE A 9 -27.35 7.74 -6.09
C PHE A 9 -26.35 8.19 -5.02
N TYR A 10 -26.20 7.38 -3.97
CA TYR A 10 -25.04 7.46 -3.09
C TYR A 10 -23.82 7.11 -3.93
N ILE A 11 -23.22 8.12 -4.57
CA ILE A 11 -21.88 8.02 -5.11
C ILE A 11 -21.01 7.81 -3.87
N ALA A 12 -20.48 6.60 -3.73
CA ALA A 12 -19.50 6.30 -2.70
C ALA A 12 -18.31 7.23 -2.93
N ARG A 13 -18.20 8.28 -2.11
CA ARG A 13 -17.03 9.16 -2.11
C ARG A 13 -15.82 8.34 -1.71
N ALA A 14 -14.77 8.42 -2.50
CA ALA A 14 -13.46 7.90 -2.16
C ALA A 14 -12.58 9.09 -1.73
N ASP A 15 -13.03 9.69 -0.63
CA ASP A 15 -12.31 10.66 0.19
C ASP A 15 -12.33 10.17 1.64
N PHE A 16 -11.47 10.76 2.48
CA PHE A 16 -11.57 10.55 3.92
C PHE A 16 -12.91 11.05 4.47
N THR A 17 -13.43 10.36 5.48
CA THR A 17 -14.57 10.91 6.22
C THR A 17 -14.17 12.22 6.90
N PRO A 18 -15.10 13.18 7.09
CA PRO A 18 -14.81 14.41 7.82
C PRO A 18 -14.23 14.18 9.21
N HIS A 19 -14.59 13.06 9.86
CA HIS A 19 -14.06 12.70 11.17
C HIS A 19 -12.58 12.33 11.10
N PHE A 20 -12.17 11.46 10.17
CA PHE A 20 -10.76 11.07 10.05
C PHE A 20 -9.90 12.21 9.54
N ARG A 21 -10.42 12.99 8.58
CA ARG A 21 -9.77 14.21 8.11
C ARG A 21 -9.52 15.21 9.26
N SER A 22 -10.54 15.45 10.08
CA SER A 22 -10.44 16.31 11.27
C SER A 22 -9.41 15.77 12.27
N PHE A 23 -9.39 14.45 12.48
CA PHE A 23 -8.37 13.81 13.33
C PHE A 23 -6.95 14.07 12.81
N ILE A 24 -6.69 13.86 11.52
CA ILE A 24 -5.35 14.08 10.95
C ILE A 24 -4.97 15.56 11.08
N HIS A 25 -5.89 16.46 10.73
CA HIS A 25 -5.68 17.91 10.84
C HIS A 25 -5.31 18.33 12.27
N ASN A 26 -6.06 17.85 13.26
CA ASN A 26 -5.88 18.28 14.64
C ASN A 26 -4.62 17.68 15.29
N ASN A 27 -4.14 16.52 14.84
CA ASN A 27 -2.98 15.84 15.43
C ASN A 27 -1.67 16.06 14.65
N TYR A 28 -1.74 16.27 13.33
CA TYR A 28 -0.56 16.37 12.46
C TYR A 28 -0.54 17.63 11.58
N GLY A 29 -1.58 18.47 11.64
CA GLY A 29 -1.70 19.70 10.89
C GLY A 29 -2.27 19.54 9.48
N ILE A 30 -2.67 20.67 8.89
CA ILE A 30 -3.35 20.73 7.59
C ILE A 30 -2.50 20.19 6.44
N ALA A 31 -1.18 20.38 6.49
CA ALA A 31 -0.27 19.91 5.44
C ALA A 31 -0.29 18.38 5.31
N ILE A 32 -0.30 17.66 6.44
CA ILE A 32 -0.39 16.19 6.43
C ILE A 32 -1.80 15.74 6.03
N ALA A 33 -2.84 16.42 6.49
CA ALA A 33 -4.21 16.12 6.08
C ALA A 33 -4.37 16.21 4.55
N GLN A 34 -3.90 17.30 3.94
CA GLN A 34 -3.94 17.48 2.48
C GLN A 34 -3.07 16.46 1.74
N ALA A 35 -1.86 16.19 2.25
CA ALA A 35 -0.95 15.21 1.64
C ALA A 35 -1.51 13.79 1.66
N LEU A 36 -2.38 13.43 2.61
CA LEU A 36 -3.00 12.11 2.69
C LEU A 36 -4.38 12.06 2.02
N GLU A 37 -5.17 13.12 2.09
CA GLU A 37 -6.52 13.15 1.50
C GLU A 37 -6.47 13.23 -0.03
N ARG A 38 -5.46 13.95 -0.57
CA ARG A 38 -5.19 14.03 -2.01
C ARG A 38 -6.33 14.55 -2.88
N THR A 39 -7.10 15.51 -2.37
CA THR A 39 -8.15 16.20 -3.13
C THR A 39 -7.62 16.91 -4.38
N ASP A 40 -6.31 17.18 -4.48
CA ASP A 40 -5.64 17.65 -5.70
C ASP A 40 -5.73 16.65 -6.86
N LEU A 41 -5.93 15.37 -6.58
CA LEU A 41 -6.13 14.32 -7.57
C LEU A 41 -7.62 13.98 -7.80
N GLY A 42 -8.55 14.63 -7.09
CA GLY A 42 -9.99 14.40 -7.14
C GLY A 42 -10.52 13.48 -6.03
N ASP A 43 -11.84 13.38 -5.94
CA ASP A 43 -12.64 12.72 -4.88
C ASP A 43 -12.53 11.18 -4.84
N ASP A 44 -11.51 10.63 -5.50
CA ASP A 44 -11.22 9.20 -5.62
C ASP A 44 -9.78 8.86 -5.20
N ALA A 45 -9.10 9.81 -4.57
CA ALA A 45 -7.68 9.69 -4.28
C ALA A 45 -7.38 9.13 -2.89
N SER A 46 -8.37 8.97 -2.01
CA SER A 46 -8.19 8.41 -0.66
C SER A 46 -9.44 7.67 -0.18
N PHE A 47 -9.40 7.02 0.97
CA PHE A 47 -10.62 6.55 1.66
C PHE A 47 -10.30 6.13 3.08
N GLY A 48 -11.34 6.09 3.90
CA GLY A 48 -11.29 5.57 5.26
C GLY A 48 -11.71 6.60 6.29
N GLY A 49 -11.89 6.12 7.50
CA GLY A 49 -12.37 6.92 8.63
C GLY A 49 -13.76 6.52 9.10
N LYS A 50 -14.04 6.81 10.36
CA LYS A 50 -15.37 6.65 10.95
C LYS A 50 -16.33 7.70 10.42
N GLU A 51 -17.61 7.38 10.33
CA GLU A 51 -18.64 8.39 10.04
C GLU A 51 -18.81 9.35 11.24
N SER A 52 -18.70 8.82 12.46
CA SER A 52 -18.81 9.58 13.70
C SER A 52 -18.07 8.89 14.86
N SER A 53 -18.03 9.53 16.03
CA SER A 53 -17.38 9.00 17.23
C SER A 53 -18.02 7.68 17.72
N GLU A 54 -19.30 7.49 17.41
CA GLU A 54 -20.11 6.33 17.77
C GLU A 54 -19.83 5.10 16.89
N ASP A 55 -19.04 5.24 15.81
CA ASP A 55 -18.69 4.09 14.98
C ASP A 55 -17.64 3.20 15.67
N GLU A 56 -18.09 2.02 16.07
CA GLU A 56 -17.25 1.00 16.69
C GLU A 56 -16.52 0.15 15.64
N LEU A 57 -15.20 0.03 15.80
CA LEU A 57 -14.37 -0.85 14.99
C LEU A 57 -14.43 -2.27 15.56
N ARG A 58 -14.70 -3.24 14.70
CA ARG A 58 -14.81 -4.67 15.05
C ARG A 58 -13.66 -5.50 14.49
N ASN A 59 -13.04 -5.03 13.42
CA ASN A 59 -11.84 -5.61 12.83
C ASN A 59 -10.66 -4.67 13.02
N GLN A 60 -9.47 -5.26 12.97
CA GLN A 60 -8.23 -4.52 12.82
C GLN A 60 -8.24 -3.73 11.50
N ALA A 61 -7.68 -2.51 11.52
CA ALA A 61 -7.69 -1.64 10.36
C ALA A 61 -6.75 -2.16 9.26
N VAL A 62 -7.21 -2.12 8.02
CA VAL A 62 -6.49 -2.55 6.82
C VAL A 62 -6.10 -1.33 6.01
N ILE A 63 -4.81 -1.19 5.71
CA ILE A 63 -4.26 -0.13 4.88
C ILE A 63 -3.85 -0.71 3.52
N LEU A 64 -4.44 -0.20 2.46
CA LEU A 64 -4.14 -0.60 1.09
C LEU A 64 -3.15 0.38 0.46
N ILE A 65 -2.08 -0.14 -0.15
CA ILE A 65 -1.05 0.67 -0.83
C ILE A 65 -0.96 0.23 -2.29
N HIS A 66 -1.49 1.06 -3.20
CA HIS A 66 -1.52 0.76 -4.64
C HIS A 66 -0.12 0.68 -5.29
N GLY A 67 -0.05 0.11 -6.49
CA GLY A 67 1.17 0.08 -7.32
C GLY A 67 1.38 1.36 -8.16
N SER A 68 2.50 1.45 -8.87
CA SER A 68 2.81 2.60 -9.75
C SER A 68 1.80 2.79 -10.88
N GLY A 69 1.66 4.02 -11.38
CA GLY A 69 0.82 4.32 -12.54
C GLY A 69 -0.68 4.27 -12.26
N ASN A 70 -1.08 4.28 -10.98
CA ASN A 70 -2.47 4.15 -10.57
C ASN A 70 -2.79 5.12 -9.42
N LYS A 71 -4.07 5.39 -9.21
CA LYS A 71 -4.61 5.90 -7.94
C LYS A 71 -4.98 4.76 -7.01
N ILE A 72 -5.34 5.08 -5.77
CA ILE A 72 -5.87 4.11 -4.82
C ILE A 72 -7.16 3.44 -5.32
N THR A 73 -7.94 4.07 -6.20
CA THR A 73 -9.12 3.43 -6.82
C THR A 73 -8.84 2.15 -7.59
N ARG A 74 -7.59 1.89 -8.02
CA ARG A 74 -7.22 0.60 -8.63
C ARG A 74 -7.55 -0.59 -7.75
N VAL A 75 -7.54 -0.42 -6.42
CA VAL A 75 -7.84 -1.47 -5.45
C VAL A 75 -9.26 -1.36 -4.86
N GLN A 76 -10.15 -0.57 -5.47
CA GLN A 76 -11.54 -0.42 -5.01
C GLN A 76 -12.29 -1.76 -4.97
N LYS A 77 -11.99 -2.69 -5.89
CA LYS A 77 -12.57 -4.03 -5.85
C LYS A 77 -12.17 -4.83 -4.60
N MET A 78 -10.96 -4.60 -4.05
CA MET A 78 -10.57 -5.17 -2.77
C MET A 78 -11.37 -4.55 -1.62
N VAL A 79 -11.59 -3.24 -1.64
CA VAL A 79 -12.44 -2.54 -0.65
C VAL A 79 -13.85 -3.14 -0.65
N VAL A 80 -14.48 -3.23 -1.83
CA VAL A 80 -15.80 -3.85 -2.00
C VAL A 80 -15.81 -5.31 -1.53
N HIS A 81 -14.75 -6.06 -1.83
CA HIS A 81 -14.61 -7.43 -1.36
C HIS A 81 -14.56 -7.52 0.17
N LEU A 82 -13.73 -6.71 0.85
CA LEU A 82 -13.66 -6.67 2.31
C LEU A 82 -15.02 -6.31 2.94
N ILE A 83 -15.70 -5.30 2.40
CA ILE A 83 -17.03 -4.90 2.86
C ILE A 83 -18.04 -6.06 2.70
N SER A 84 -18.02 -6.75 1.56
CA SER A 84 -18.87 -7.93 1.34
C SER A 84 -18.59 -9.09 2.32
N LYS A 85 -17.45 -9.04 3.04
CA LYS A 85 -17.01 -10.02 4.03
C LYS A 85 -17.08 -9.51 5.47
N GLY A 86 -17.79 -8.40 5.70
CA GLY A 86 -18.12 -7.90 7.03
C GLY A 86 -17.16 -6.85 7.59
N TYR A 87 -16.22 -6.33 6.79
CA TYR A 87 -15.48 -5.13 7.18
C TYR A 87 -16.36 -3.88 7.02
N LYS A 88 -16.16 -2.90 7.88
CA LYS A 88 -16.71 -1.55 7.70
C LYS A 88 -15.79 -0.70 6.83
N SER A 89 -16.34 0.31 6.15
CA SER A 89 -15.52 1.33 5.47
C SER A 89 -14.55 2.03 6.42
N SER A 90 -14.95 2.21 7.68
CA SER A 90 -14.12 2.76 8.76
C SER A 90 -12.98 1.86 9.24
N GLU A 91 -12.85 0.66 8.67
CA GLU A 91 -11.76 -0.29 8.95
C GLU A 91 -10.83 -0.44 7.73
N ILE A 92 -11.11 0.23 6.62
CA ILE A 92 -10.36 0.10 5.37
C ILE A 92 -9.85 1.48 4.96
N TYR A 93 -8.55 1.60 4.76
CA TYR A 93 -7.88 2.88 4.58
C TYR A 93 -6.95 2.85 3.37
N GLY A 94 -6.82 3.99 2.70
CA GLY A 94 -5.93 4.13 1.56
C GLY A 94 -5.73 5.58 1.16
N THR A 95 -4.56 5.86 0.57
CA THR A 95 -4.26 7.15 -0.03
C THR A 95 -3.47 6.92 -1.31
N THR A 96 -3.66 7.81 -2.28
CA THR A 96 -2.89 7.81 -3.51
C THR A 96 -1.52 8.42 -3.26
N TRP A 97 -0.48 7.61 -3.35
CA TRP A 97 0.88 8.13 -3.33
C TRP A 97 1.33 8.62 -4.70
N GLY A 98 2.22 9.61 -4.71
CA GLY A 98 2.74 10.18 -5.96
C GLY A 98 1.72 11.05 -6.69
N ASP A 99 1.61 10.94 -8.00
CA ASP A 99 0.81 11.85 -8.85
C ASP A 99 -0.40 11.18 -9.49
N GLY A 100 -0.85 10.06 -8.94
CA GLY A 100 -2.02 9.33 -9.42
C GLY A 100 -1.84 8.70 -10.79
N GLY A 101 -0.59 8.53 -11.26
CA GLY A 101 -0.29 7.92 -12.56
C GLY A 101 -0.02 8.91 -13.68
N SER A 102 0.17 10.19 -13.36
CA SER A 102 0.61 11.21 -14.32
C SER A 102 2.03 10.92 -14.82
N THR A 103 2.92 10.43 -13.94
CA THR A 103 4.25 9.95 -14.31
C THR A 103 4.15 8.55 -14.92
N SER A 104 4.70 8.40 -16.13
CA SER A 104 4.80 7.09 -16.79
C SER A 104 5.52 6.08 -15.90
N VAL A 105 5.03 4.84 -15.85
CA VAL A 105 5.53 3.78 -14.95
C VAL A 105 7.05 3.58 -15.06
N GLY A 106 7.62 3.67 -16.26
CA GLY A 106 9.07 3.53 -16.47
C GLY A 106 9.91 4.68 -15.88
N LEU A 107 9.27 5.79 -15.51
CA LEU A 107 9.90 6.97 -14.89
C LEU A 107 9.62 7.08 -13.39
N VAL A 108 8.84 6.17 -12.82
CA VAL A 108 8.56 6.15 -11.37
C VAL A 108 9.75 5.57 -10.62
N ASP A 109 10.42 6.39 -9.82
CA ASP A 109 11.43 5.98 -8.86
C ASP A 109 10.91 6.11 -7.41
N MET A 110 11.58 5.45 -6.47
CA MET A 110 11.16 5.37 -5.07
C MET A 110 11.64 6.58 -4.26
N LYS A 111 10.95 7.71 -4.47
CA LYS A 111 11.25 8.99 -3.81
C LYS A 111 10.92 8.96 -2.32
N CYS A 112 11.69 9.72 -1.53
CA CYS A 112 11.44 9.93 -0.11
C CYS A 112 10.03 10.46 0.17
N SER A 113 9.51 11.34 -0.69
CA SER A 113 8.16 11.90 -0.52
C SER A 113 7.07 10.83 -0.55
N TYR A 114 7.18 9.83 -1.43
CA TYR A 114 6.23 8.71 -1.52
C TYR A 114 6.31 7.83 -0.26
N VAL A 115 7.54 7.55 0.19
CA VAL A 115 7.80 6.80 1.42
C VAL A 115 7.22 7.52 2.64
N LYS A 116 7.46 8.83 2.78
CA LYS A 116 6.96 9.66 3.89
C LYS A 116 5.44 9.69 3.90
N GLN A 117 4.79 9.79 2.75
CA GLN A 117 3.33 9.79 2.64
C GLN A 117 2.75 8.45 3.12
N ILE A 118 3.27 7.33 2.65
CA ILE A 118 2.83 5.99 3.10
C ILE A 118 3.08 5.82 4.60
N ARG A 119 4.24 6.26 5.10
CA ARG A 119 4.59 6.21 6.52
C ARG A 119 3.62 7.01 7.38
N SER A 120 3.30 8.23 6.98
CA SER A 120 2.31 9.08 7.66
C SER A 120 0.92 8.45 7.67
N MET A 121 0.52 7.79 6.59
CA MET A 121 -0.76 7.06 6.53
C MET A 121 -0.80 5.94 7.58
N ILE A 122 0.25 5.11 7.66
CA ILE A 122 0.35 4.01 8.63
C ILE A 122 0.25 4.55 10.06
N ILE A 123 1.01 5.59 10.39
CA ILE A 123 1.03 6.18 11.73
C ILE A 123 -0.34 6.78 12.08
N ALA A 124 -0.94 7.54 11.17
CA ALA A 124 -2.22 8.19 11.39
C ALA A 124 -3.34 7.16 11.61
N VAL A 125 -3.42 6.12 10.78
CA VAL A 125 -4.45 5.06 10.92
C VAL A 125 -4.26 4.26 12.20
N ARG A 126 -3.01 3.87 12.53
CA ARG A 126 -2.73 3.19 13.79
C ARG A 126 -3.16 4.03 14.99
N GLN A 127 -2.84 5.32 15.01
CA GLN A 127 -3.19 6.20 16.13
C GLN A 127 -4.70 6.45 16.20
N TYR A 128 -5.35 6.57 15.04
CA TYR A 128 -6.79 6.81 14.94
C TYR A 128 -7.63 5.61 15.42
N THR A 129 -7.19 4.39 15.07
CA THR A 129 -7.92 3.16 15.37
C THR A 129 -7.52 2.54 16.70
N GLY A 130 -6.35 2.89 17.24
CA GLY A 130 -5.87 2.42 18.55
C GLY A 130 -5.41 0.96 18.58
N THR A 131 -5.38 0.27 17.44
CA THR A 131 -4.95 -1.13 17.30
C THR A 131 -3.71 -1.21 16.40
N ARG A 132 -3.06 -2.38 16.31
CA ARG A 132 -2.11 -2.62 15.21
C ARG A 132 -2.85 -2.56 13.88
N VAL A 133 -2.13 -2.45 12.77
CA VAL A 133 -2.74 -2.38 11.43
C VAL A 133 -2.25 -3.51 10.55
N ASP A 134 -3.09 -3.91 9.61
CA ASP A 134 -2.71 -4.78 8.50
C ASP A 134 -2.39 -3.93 7.27
N VAL A 135 -1.30 -4.23 6.58
CA VAL A 135 -0.89 -3.51 5.37
C VAL A 135 -0.87 -4.46 4.19
N ILE A 136 -1.66 -4.14 3.15
CA ILE A 136 -1.62 -4.86 1.87
C ILE A 136 -1.04 -3.93 0.81
N ALA A 137 0.12 -4.29 0.27
CA ALA A 137 0.85 -3.46 -0.67
C ALA A 137 1.05 -4.16 -2.01
N TYR A 138 0.75 -3.46 -3.11
CA TYR A 138 0.68 -4.02 -4.46
C TYR A 138 1.83 -3.51 -5.33
N GLY A 139 2.46 -4.38 -6.14
CA GLY A 139 3.43 -3.94 -7.14
C GLY A 139 4.58 -3.13 -6.55
N VAL A 140 4.82 -1.95 -7.12
CA VAL A 140 5.82 -0.97 -6.65
C VAL A 140 5.45 -0.37 -5.28
N GLY A 141 4.18 -0.39 -4.89
CA GLY A 141 3.75 0.00 -3.54
C GLY A 141 4.35 -0.88 -2.45
N SER A 142 4.69 -2.13 -2.76
CA SER A 142 5.31 -3.07 -1.84
C SER A 142 6.68 -2.58 -1.31
N PRO A 143 7.72 -2.41 -2.16
CA PRO A 143 9.01 -1.91 -1.68
C PRO A 143 8.93 -0.49 -1.07
N LEU A 144 8.01 0.37 -1.52
CA LEU A 144 7.76 1.67 -0.90
C LEU A 144 7.23 1.54 0.53
N ALA A 145 6.21 0.70 0.75
CA ALA A 145 5.68 0.42 2.08
C ALA A 145 6.72 -0.24 2.98
N ARG A 146 7.54 -1.15 2.45
CA ARG A 146 8.68 -1.72 3.17
C ARG A 146 9.65 -0.65 3.63
N LYS A 147 10.01 0.33 2.78
CA LYS A 147 10.87 1.44 3.23
C LYS A 147 10.18 2.33 4.28
N ALA A 148 8.89 2.59 4.11
CA ALA A 148 8.09 3.37 5.05
C ALA A 148 8.05 2.71 6.44
N ILE A 149 7.95 1.37 6.49
CA ILE A 149 7.96 0.60 7.74
C ILE A 149 9.38 0.51 8.32
N LEU A 150 10.41 0.27 7.49
CA LEU A 150 11.79 0.18 7.96
C LEU A 150 12.27 1.46 8.65
N GLY A 151 11.87 2.62 8.13
CA GLY A 151 12.37 3.90 8.60
C GLY A 151 13.84 4.12 8.24
N GLY A 152 14.62 4.67 9.17
CA GLY A 152 15.99 5.11 8.93
C GLY A 152 16.06 6.35 8.03
N ASP A 153 17.06 6.41 7.14
CA ASP A 153 17.24 7.53 6.22
C ASP A 153 16.60 7.27 4.85
N CYS A 154 16.05 8.30 4.24
CA CYS A 154 15.70 8.27 2.82
C CYS A 154 16.95 8.13 1.94
N VAL A 155 16.86 7.29 0.90
CA VAL A 155 18.00 6.93 0.05
C VAL A 155 18.41 8.06 -0.90
N ASP A 156 17.43 8.82 -1.39
CA ASP A 156 17.57 9.99 -2.27
C ASP A 156 17.89 11.28 -1.51
N THR A 157 17.19 11.57 -0.40
CA THR A 157 17.28 12.88 0.26
C THR A 157 18.07 12.87 1.57
N ARG A 158 18.33 11.70 2.17
CA ARG A 158 18.88 11.55 3.54
C ARG A 158 18.01 12.15 4.65
N GLU A 159 16.75 12.49 4.36
CA GLU A 159 15.80 12.85 5.39
C GLU A 159 15.55 11.67 6.33
N ILE A 160 15.41 11.96 7.63
CA ILE A 160 15.22 10.96 8.67
C ILE A 160 13.73 10.59 8.74
N LEU A 161 13.40 9.33 8.48
CA LEU A 161 12.04 8.78 8.62
C LEU A 161 11.72 8.43 10.09
N GLY A 162 12.74 8.19 10.90
CA GLY A 162 12.62 7.74 12.28
C GLY A 162 12.74 6.21 12.42
N PRO A 163 12.37 5.65 13.58
CA PRO A 163 12.56 4.22 13.86
C PRO A 163 11.61 3.33 13.04
N PRO A 164 11.85 2.01 12.98
CA PRO A 164 10.93 1.08 12.34
C PRO A 164 9.51 1.13 12.94
N LEU A 165 8.49 0.93 12.11
CA LEU A 165 7.08 0.82 12.54
C LEU A 165 6.67 -0.62 12.85
N THR A 166 7.61 -1.55 12.96
CA THR A 166 7.36 -3.00 13.09
C THR A 166 6.30 -3.33 14.14
N GLU A 167 6.37 -2.71 15.32
CA GLU A 167 5.43 -2.94 16.42
C GLU A 167 4.00 -2.42 16.17
N LEU A 168 3.83 -1.56 15.17
CA LEU A 168 2.54 -1.02 14.75
C LEU A 168 1.84 -1.93 13.74
N ILE A 169 2.58 -2.84 13.09
CA ILE A 169 2.07 -3.68 12.02
C ILE A 169 1.86 -5.10 12.54
N ASP A 170 0.62 -5.59 12.43
CA ASP A 170 0.34 -6.99 12.70
C ASP A 170 0.71 -7.83 11.48
N THR A 171 -0.02 -7.69 10.37
CA THR A 171 0.27 -8.39 9.12
C THR A 171 0.71 -7.43 8.02
N TYR A 172 1.84 -7.75 7.38
CA TYR A 172 2.25 -7.17 6.10
C TYR A 172 2.09 -8.19 4.98
N LEU A 173 1.30 -7.85 3.96
CA LEU A 173 1.07 -8.67 2.79
C LEU A 173 1.54 -7.95 1.52
N SER A 174 2.52 -8.54 0.84
CA SER A 174 2.94 -8.13 -0.49
C SER A 174 2.17 -8.89 -1.57
N VAL A 175 1.57 -8.18 -2.53
CA VAL A 175 0.86 -8.81 -3.65
C VAL A 175 1.49 -8.34 -4.96
N ALA A 176 2.04 -9.28 -5.73
CA ALA A 176 2.80 -8.99 -6.94
C ALA A 176 3.90 -7.94 -6.71
N GLY A 177 4.56 -7.97 -5.53
CA GLY A 177 5.48 -6.92 -5.11
C GLY A 177 6.81 -6.92 -5.87
N ALA A 178 7.40 -5.73 -6.07
CA ALA A 178 8.73 -5.57 -6.67
C ALA A 178 9.86 -5.58 -5.62
N ASN A 179 9.84 -6.54 -4.69
CA ASN A 179 10.64 -6.51 -3.45
C ASN A 179 12.15 -6.70 -3.68
N HIS A 180 12.55 -7.35 -4.77
CA HIS A 180 13.94 -7.50 -5.21
C HIS A 180 14.19 -6.94 -6.62
N GLY A 181 13.27 -6.12 -7.13
CA GLY A 181 13.37 -5.41 -8.40
C GLY A 181 12.38 -5.87 -9.45
N ILE A 182 12.62 -5.42 -10.69
CA ILE A 182 11.84 -5.77 -11.88
C ILE A 182 12.74 -6.46 -12.89
N SER A 183 12.28 -7.55 -13.51
CA SER A 183 13.05 -8.38 -14.45
C SER A 183 13.54 -7.60 -15.67
N SER A 184 12.73 -6.65 -16.17
CA SER A 184 13.07 -5.80 -17.30
C SER A 184 14.14 -4.75 -16.98
N CYS A 185 14.45 -4.51 -15.69
CA CYS A 185 15.54 -3.62 -15.27
C CYS A 185 16.92 -4.32 -15.26
N PHE A 186 17.21 -5.14 -16.27
CA PHE A 186 18.50 -5.81 -16.43
C PHE A 186 19.61 -4.86 -16.91
N ILE A 187 19.24 -3.81 -17.65
CA ILE A 187 20.12 -2.68 -17.97
C ILE A 187 19.74 -1.52 -17.05
N PRO A 188 20.68 -0.99 -16.23
CA PRO A 188 20.40 0.18 -15.42
C PRO A 188 20.22 1.41 -16.32
N ILE A 189 19.13 2.13 -16.12
CA ILE A 189 18.90 3.44 -16.74
C ILE A 189 19.23 4.50 -15.69
N PRO A 190 19.97 5.58 -15.99
CA PRO A 190 20.39 6.55 -14.97
C PRO A 190 19.26 7.21 -14.17
N VAL A 191 18.03 7.22 -14.70
CA VAL A 191 16.83 7.83 -14.12
C VAL A 191 15.63 6.87 -14.17
N GLY A 192 14.59 7.17 -13.40
CA GLY A 192 13.33 6.44 -13.45
C GLY A 192 13.39 5.06 -12.81
N ALA A 193 12.48 4.17 -13.23
CA ALA A 193 12.20 2.91 -12.55
C ALA A 193 13.37 1.93 -12.53
N CYS A 194 14.34 2.01 -13.44
CA CYS A 194 15.48 1.09 -13.50
C CYS A 194 16.80 1.68 -12.99
N ASN A 195 16.76 2.81 -12.29
CA ASN A 195 17.98 3.43 -11.77
C ASN A 195 18.59 2.69 -10.56
N ARG A 196 19.91 2.84 -10.37
CA ARG A 196 20.67 2.13 -9.32
C ARG A 196 20.63 2.80 -7.95
N ARG A 197 19.98 3.94 -7.80
CA ARG A 197 19.86 4.64 -6.53
C ARG A 197 18.49 4.38 -5.90
N THR A 198 17.45 4.93 -6.51
CA THR A 198 16.04 4.85 -6.11
C THR A 198 15.18 4.03 -7.06
N GLY A 199 15.77 3.27 -7.99
CA GLY A 199 15.03 2.43 -8.92
C GLY A 199 14.97 0.96 -8.49
N LEU A 200 14.28 0.16 -9.30
CA LEU A 200 14.00 -1.26 -9.15
C LEU A 200 14.97 -2.15 -9.96
N HIS A 201 16.11 -1.60 -10.37
CA HIS A 201 17.24 -2.46 -10.73
C HIS A 201 17.66 -3.24 -9.48
N CYS A 202 17.75 -4.57 -9.55
CA CYS A 202 17.91 -5.47 -8.39
C CYS A 202 19.08 -5.13 -7.43
N ARG A 203 20.10 -4.41 -7.93
CA ARG A 203 21.25 -3.92 -7.15
C ARG A 203 21.15 -2.45 -6.76
N SER A 204 19.96 -1.86 -6.77
CA SER A 204 19.81 -0.46 -6.39
C SER A 204 20.04 -0.26 -4.89
N THR A 205 20.50 0.93 -4.51
CA THR A 205 20.68 1.28 -3.10
C THR A 205 19.38 1.14 -2.32
N PHE A 206 18.25 1.53 -2.92
CA PHE A 206 16.93 1.37 -2.30
C PHE A 206 16.59 -0.09 -2.00
N LEU A 207 16.77 -0.99 -2.96
CA LEU A 207 16.48 -2.41 -2.75
C LEU A 207 17.48 -3.06 -1.81
N GLN A 208 18.74 -2.65 -1.82
CA GLN A 208 19.74 -3.12 -0.85
C GLN A 208 19.39 -2.70 0.57
N ASP A 209 18.89 -1.48 0.74
CA ASP A 209 18.47 -0.95 2.05
C ASP A 209 17.31 -1.78 2.64
N ILE A 210 16.19 -1.90 1.92
CA ILE A 210 15.03 -2.66 2.41
C ILE A 210 15.28 -4.18 2.52
N ASN A 211 16.28 -4.72 1.82
CA ASN A 211 16.62 -6.14 1.89
C ASN A 211 17.85 -6.42 2.79
N GLY A 212 18.45 -5.39 3.36
CA GLY A 212 19.57 -5.50 4.29
C GLY A 212 19.14 -5.95 5.69
N GLN A 213 17.85 -5.85 6.00
CA GLN A 213 17.24 -6.33 7.22
C GLN A 213 16.07 -7.27 6.88
N THR A 214 15.72 -8.13 7.82
CA THR A 214 14.64 -9.12 7.65
C THR A 214 13.65 -9.00 8.80
N ARG A 215 12.38 -9.30 8.52
CA ARG A 215 11.31 -9.43 9.52
C ARG A 215 10.93 -8.13 10.24
N TYR A 216 11.17 -6.98 9.62
CA TYR A 216 10.80 -5.69 10.20
C TYR A 216 9.43 -5.22 9.72
N GLU A 217 8.84 -5.87 8.71
CA GLU A 217 7.61 -5.42 8.06
C GLU A 217 6.37 -5.55 8.96
N GLY A 218 6.40 -6.46 9.93
CA GLY A 218 5.33 -6.67 10.90
C GLY A 218 5.49 -8.00 11.65
N THR A 219 4.48 -8.35 12.45
CA THR A 219 4.45 -9.63 13.19
C THR A 219 4.36 -10.82 12.24
N PHE A 220 3.52 -10.71 11.21
CA PHE A 220 3.34 -11.70 10.16
C PHE A 220 3.61 -11.08 8.80
N ILE A 221 4.35 -11.81 7.96
CA ILE A 221 4.82 -11.28 6.67
C ILE A 221 4.50 -12.32 5.61
N PHE A 222 3.78 -11.91 4.58
CA PHE A 222 3.38 -12.82 3.52
C PHE A 222 3.57 -12.20 2.14
N SER A 223 3.71 -13.08 1.13
CA SER A 223 3.71 -12.69 -0.27
C SER A 223 2.77 -13.53 -1.11
N ILE A 224 2.09 -12.90 -2.07
CA ILE A 224 1.36 -13.57 -3.16
C ILE A 224 1.97 -13.08 -4.48
N PHE A 225 2.42 -13.99 -5.33
CA PHE A 225 3.04 -13.63 -6.62
C PHE A 225 2.81 -14.70 -7.66
N SER A 226 3.12 -14.40 -8.93
CA SER A 226 2.92 -15.32 -10.06
C SER A 226 4.20 -15.50 -10.85
N ASP A 227 4.37 -16.68 -11.45
CA ASP A 227 5.47 -16.95 -12.40
C ASP A 227 5.26 -16.34 -13.79
N ALA A 228 4.04 -15.88 -14.08
CA ALA A 228 3.68 -15.22 -15.33
C ALA A 228 3.41 -13.71 -15.17
N ASP A 229 3.87 -13.08 -14.08
CA ASP A 229 3.78 -11.63 -13.89
C ASP A 229 4.64 -10.90 -14.93
N GLU A 230 3.99 -10.27 -15.90
CA GLU A 230 4.63 -9.57 -17.02
C GLU A 230 5.19 -8.19 -16.66
N LYS A 231 4.81 -7.62 -15.51
CA LYS A 231 5.25 -6.27 -15.09
C LYS A 231 6.45 -6.33 -14.18
N ILE A 232 6.42 -7.19 -13.16
CA ILE A 232 7.52 -7.38 -12.22
C ILE A 232 8.48 -8.47 -12.71
N GLY A 233 7.94 -9.53 -13.30
CA GLY A 233 8.70 -10.73 -13.63
C GLY A 233 8.85 -11.69 -12.45
N PHE A 234 9.10 -12.95 -12.77
CA PHE A 234 9.28 -13.99 -11.76
C PHE A 234 10.67 -13.95 -11.11
N ARG A 235 11.71 -13.75 -11.92
CA ARG A 235 13.12 -13.79 -11.50
C ARG A 235 13.92 -12.65 -12.09
N GLY A 236 14.90 -12.19 -11.34
CA GLY A 236 15.92 -11.25 -11.77
C GLY A 236 17.13 -11.35 -10.85
N CYS A 237 18.33 -11.19 -11.39
CA CYS A 237 19.57 -11.25 -10.62
C CYS A 237 19.70 -12.52 -9.74
N ASN A 238 19.30 -13.67 -10.31
CA ASN A 238 19.32 -14.99 -9.69
C ASN A 238 18.43 -15.14 -8.44
N THR A 239 17.51 -14.21 -8.19
CA THR A 239 16.52 -14.32 -7.10
C THR A 239 15.09 -14.26 -7.63
N LEU A 240 14.14 -14.75 -6.84
CA LEU A 240 12.73 -14.43 -7.02
C LEU A 240 12.52 -12.95 -6.69
N LEU A 241 11.70 -12.26 -7.48
CA LEU A 241 11.56 -10.80 -7.38
C LEU A 241 10.54 -10.35 -6.32
N SER A 242 9.49 -11.14 -6.12
CA SER A 242 8.37 -10.79 -5.24
C SER A 242 8.40 -11.31 -3.81
N PRO A 243 8.78 -12.56 -3.49
CA PRO A 243 8.78 -13.02 -2.10
C PRO A 243 9.78 -12.23 -1.25
N ILE A 244 9.46 -12.08 0.04
CA ILE A 244 10.27 -11.32 0.98
C ILE A 244 11.18 -12.27 1.77
N ARG A 245 12.46 -11.91 1.91
CA ARG A 245 13.40 -12.70 2.67
C ARG A 245 12.99 -12.78 4.16
N GLY A 246 12.80 -14.00 4.65
CA GLY A 246 12.46 -14.25 6.07
C GLY A 246 10.97 -14.10 6.39
N GLU A 247 10.12 -14.01 5.37
CA GLU A 247 8.66 -13.95 5.52
C GLU A 247 8.09 -15.19 6.22
N THR A 248 6.90 -15.04 6.82
CA THR A 248 6.16 -16.12 7.48
C THR A 248 5.70 -17.18 6.47
N GLY A 249 5.36 -16.77 5.25
CA GLY A 249 5.06 -17.70 4.17
C GLY A 249 4.69 -16.99 2.88
N PHE A 250 4.56 -17.73 1.79
CA PHE A 250 4.15 -17.17 0.52
C PHE A 250 3.26 -18.12 -0.29
N VAL A 251 2.57 -17.57 -1.28
CA VAL A 251 1.83 -18.32 -2.29
C VAL A 251 2.31 -17.91 -3.67
N LYS A 252 2.90 -18.87 -4.39
CA LYS A 252 3.15 -18.77 -5.83
C LYS A 252 1.90 -19.20 -6.60
N LYS A 253 1.43 -18.36 -7.50
CA LYS A 253 0.41 -18.66 -8.51
C LYS A 253 1.09 -18.99 -9.84
N GLU A 254 0.39 -19.72 -10.67
CA GLU A 254 0.87 -20.08 -12.01
C GLU A 254 -0.01 -19.41 -13.05
N PHE A 255 0.62 -18.91 -14.12
CA PHE A 255 -0.08 -18.40 -15.30
C PHE A 255 -1.01 -17.19 -15.06
N LEU A 256 -0.81 -16.45 -13.96
CA LEU A 256 -1.51 -15.20 -13.72
C LEU A 256 -0.64 -14.02 -14.15
N SER A 257 -1.21 -13.11 -14.95
CA SER A 257 -0.61 -11.79 -15.18
C SER A 257 -0.51 -10.98 -13.89
N HIS A 258 0.17 -9.85 -13.92
CA HIS A 258 0.28 -8.95 -12.78
C HIS A 258 -1.10 -8.56 -12.21
N ASP A 259 -1.99 -8.07 -13.08
CA ASP A 259 -3.32 -7.63 -12.68
C ASP A 259 -4.21 -8.80 -12.24
N LEU A 260 -4.07 -9.99 -12.85
CA LEU A 260 -4.80 -11.18 -12.42
C LEU A 260 -4.31 -11.72 -11.08
N THR A 261 -3.02 -11.60 -10.78
CA THR A 261 -2.45 -11.96 -9.48
C THR A 261 -3.09 -11.13 -8.38
N ILE A 262 -3.32 -9.84 -8.64
CA ILE A 262 -4.04 -8.96 -7.72
C ILE A 262 -5.53 -9.33 -7.66
N ASP A 263 -6.21 -9.33 -8.80
CA ASP A 263 -7.68 -9.35 -8.85
C ASP A 263 -8.28 -10.73 -8.51
N LYS A 264 -7.58 -11.83 -8.84
CA LYS A 264 -8.07 -13.20 -8.55
C LYS A 264 -7.71 -13.69 -7.15
N THR A 265 -7.04 -12.89 -6.33
CA THR A 265 -6.56 -13.34 -5.00
C THR A 265 -7.15 -12.56 -3.83
N TYR A 266 -8.16 -11.70 -4.02
CA TYR A 266 -8.77 -10.92 -2.92
C TYR A 266 -9.21 -11.74 -1.71
N GLU A 267 -9.85 -12.89 -1.92
CA GLU A 267 -10.24 -13.78 -0.81
C GLU A 267 -9.02 -14.32 -0.06
N MET A 268 -7.93 -14.64 -0.78
CA MET A 268 -6.68 -15.07 -0.19
C MET A 268 -5.99 -13.94 0.57
N GLN A 269 -6.00 -12.72 0.02
CA GLN A 269 -5.48 -11.53 0.68
C GLN A 269 -6.20 -11.27 2.01
N ARG A 270 -7.55 -11.35 2.02
CA ARG A 270 -8.35 -11.27 3.26
C ARG A 270 -7.98 -12.37 4.25
N ASN A 271 -7.77 -13.60 3.78
CA ASN A 271 -7.44 -14.72 4.67
C ASN A 271 -6.09 -14.51 5.38
N PHE A 272 -5.10 -13.89 4.74
CA PHE A 272 -3.81 -13.60 5.39
C PHE A 272 -3.94 -12.61 6.54
N ILE A 273 -4.76 -11.57 6.38
CA ILE A 273 -4.96 -10.54 7.43
C ILE A 273 -5.96 -10.98 8.52
N ARG A 274 -6.73 -12.08 8.31
CA ARG A 274 -7.71 -12.58 9.30
C ARG A 274 -7.23 -13.74 10.15
N LYS A 275 -6.37 -14.62 9.62
CA LYS A 275 -6.00 -15.88 10.30
C LYS A 275 -5.17 -15.69 11.58
N GLN A 276 -4.87 -14.45 11.94
CA GLN A 276 -4.14 -14.06 13.14
C GLN A 276 -5.05 -13.57 14.28
N GLN A 277 -6.35 -13.40 14.03
CA GLN A 277 -7.33 -13.11 15.08
C GLN A 277 -7.86 -14.45 15.65
N PRO A 278 -7.92 -14.62 16.98
CA PRO A 278 -8.58 -15.78 17.58
C PRO A 278 -10.01 -15.87 17.03
N VAL A 279 -10.36 -17.02 16.45
CA VAL A 279 -11.72 -17.33 15.98
C VAL A 279 -12.59 -17.65 17.18
#